data_AF-X1Q8T3-F1
#
_entry.id   AF-X1Q8T3-F1
#
_cell.length_a   1.000
_cell.length_b   1.000
_cell.length_c   1.000
_cell.angle_alpha   90.00
_cell.angle_beta   90.00
_cell.angle_gamma   90.00
#
_symmetry.space_group_name_H-M   'P 1'
#
loop_
_entity.id
_entity.type
_entity.pdbx_description
1 polymer ?
#
loop_
_entity_poly.entity_id
_entity_poly.type
_entity_poly.pdbx_seq_one_letter_code
_entity_poly.pdbx_strand_id
1 'polypeptide(L)' 'MPADMDEINEIAKKYNLIVIEDAAEAHGALYKGKKAGNLGDIAGFSLQSSKNLMAGEGGIITT' A
#
# COMPACT_ATOMS: atom_id res chain seq x y z
N MET A 1 5.39 -8.45 0.45
CA MET A 1 4.47 -8.71 1.58
C MET A 1 4.24 -7.37 2.28
N PRO A 2 3.02 -7.06 2.76
CA PRO A 2 2.77 -5.79 3.45
C PRO A 2 3.55 -5.69 4.76
N ALA A 3 3.79 -4.46 5.23
CA ALA A 3 4.35 -4.20 6.56
C ALA A 3 3.36 -4.57 7.67
N ASP A 4 3.80 -4.51 8.93
CA ASP A 4 2.94 -4.73 10.10
C ASP A 4 2.01 -3.53 10.34
N MET A 5 0.98 -3.43 9.49
CA MET A 5 0.14 -2.24 9.37
C MET A 5 -0.71 -1.95 10.61
N ASP A 6 -1.06 -2.94 11.42
CA ASP A 6 -1.80 -2.68 12.67
C ASP A 6 -0.97 -1.82 13.65
N GLU A 7 0.31 -2.17 13.84
CA GLU A 7 1.22 -1.45 14.73
C GLU A 7 1.56 -0.05 14.19
N ILE A 8 1.79 0.05 12.88
CA ILE A 8 2.04 1.32 12.19
C ILE A 8 0.84 2.26 12.35
N ASN A 9 -0.37 1.77 12.08
CA ASN A 9 -1.60 2.57 12.18
C ASN A 9 -1.92 2.97 13.62
N GLU A 10 -1.64 2.12 14.61
CA GLU A 10 -1.80 2.46 16.02
C GLU A 10 -0.91 3.66 16.41
N ILE A 11 0.36 3.62 16.02
CA ILE A 11 1.31 4.71 16.26
C ILE A 11 0.87 5.97 15.51
N ALA A 12 0.51 5.85 14.24
CA ALA A 12 0.08 6.99 13.44
C ALA A 12 -1.14 7.68 14.05
N LYS A 13 -2.14 6.91 14.49
CA LYS A 13 -3.32 7.43 15.18
C LYS A 13 -2.97 8.16 16.48
N LYS A 14 -2.04 7.63 17.28
CA LYS A 14 -1.59 8.25 18.54
C LYS A 14 -0.99 9.64 18.31
N TYR A 15 -0.29 9.84 17.21
CA TYR A 15 0.40 11.09 16.88
C TYR A 15 -0.30 11.94 15.81
N ASN A 16 -1.52 11.57 15.42
CA ASN A 16 -2.28 12.23 14.36
C ASN A 16 -1.49 12.37 13.04
N LEU A 17 -0.86 11.27 12.63
CA LEU A 17 -0.09 11.15 11.40
C LEU A 17 -0.91 10.43 10.32
N ILE A 18 -0.62 10.74 9.07
CA ILE A 18 -1.14 10.04 7.90
C ILE A 18 -0.21 8.87 7.56
N VAL A 19 -0.78 7.75 7.15
CA VAL A 19 -0.06 6.57 6.66
C VAL A 19 -0.25 6.44 5.16
N ILE A 20 0.85 6.51 4.42
CA ILE A 20 0.88 6.28 2.98
C ILE A 20 1.59 4.95 2.72
N GLU A 21 0.91 4.01 2.08
CA GLU A 21 1.52 2.76 1.63
C GLU A 21 2.31 2.99 0.34
N ASP A 22 3.60 2.64 0.34
CA ASP A 22 4.28 2.28 -0.92
C ASP A 22 3.97 0.82 -1.24
N ALA A 23 2.93 0.62 -2.05
CA ALA A 23 2.45 -0.68 -2.49
C ALA A 23 2.97 -1.04 -3.89
N ALA A 24 4.06 -0.41 -4.37
CA ALA A 24 4.57 -0.59 -5.73
C ALA A 24 4.74 -2.06 -6.15
N GLU A 25 5.16 -2.92 -5.22
CA GLU A 25 5.41 -4.34 -5.44
C GLU A 25 4.36 -5.26 -4.79
N ALA A 26 3.30 -4.68 -4.22
CA ALA A 26 2.33 -5.38 -3.39
C ALA A 26 0.99 -5.65 -4.09
N HIS A 27 0.95 -5.62 -5.43
CA HIS A 27 -0.24 -5.96 -6.21
C HIS A 27 -0.82 -7.32 -5.79
N GLY A 28 -2.07 -7.30 -5.32
CA GLY A 28 -2.79 -8.51 -4.88
C GLY A 28 -2.36 -9.07 -3.53
N ALA A 29 -1.39 -8.47 -2.85
CA ALA A 29 -0.96 -8.92 -1.53
C ALA A 29 -2.04 -8.72 -0.47
N LEU A 30 -2.03 -9.58 0.55
CA LEU A 30 -2.97 -9.53 1.67
C LEU A 30 -2.24 -9.34 3.00
N TYR A 31 -2.81 -8.51 3.87
CA TYR A 31 -2.49 -8.40 5.29
C TYR A 31 -3.73 -8.74 6.10
N LYS A 32 -3.72 -9.86 6.83
CA LYS A 32 -4.85 -10.33 7.66
C LYS A 32 -6.21 -10.32 6.90
N GLY A 33 -6.20 -10.72 5.63
CA GLY A 33 -7.38 -10.77 4.76
C GLY A 33 -7.77 -9.44 4.10
N LYS A 34 -7.13 -8.31 4.46
CA LYS A 34 -7.26 -7.03 3.76
C LYS A 34 -6.21 -6.91 2.65
N LYS A 35 -6.56 -6.28 1.53
CA LYS A 35 -5.64 -6.05 0.42
C LYS A 35 -4.65 -4.94 0.75
N ALA A 36 -3.39 -5.10 0.33
CA ALA A 36 -2.48 -3.97 0.19
C ALA A 36 -3.14 -2.90 -0.69
N GLY A 37 -2.91 -1.63 -0.39
CA GLY A 37 -3.64 -0.51 -0.98
C GLY A 37 -4.92 -0.11 -0.23
N ASN A 38 -5.25 -0.81 0.85
CA ASN A 38 -6.38 -0.57 1.75
C ASN A 38 -5.98 -0.84 3.22
N LEU A 39 -4.72 -0.50 3.55
CA LEU A 39 -4.14 -0.69 4.87
C LEU A 39 -3.74 0.63 5.54
N GLY A 40 -3.41 1.67 4.77
CA GLY A 40 -3.19 3.04 5.23
C GLY A 40 -4.31 4.00 4.82
N ASP A 41 -4.06 5.30 4.86
CA ASP A 41 -4.99 6.34 4.39
C ASP A 41 -4.95 6.50 2.86
N ILE A 42 -3.77 6.31 2.27
CA ILE A 42 -3.53 6.39 0.82
C ILE A 42 -2.51 5.32 0.46
N ALA A 43 -2.55 4.81 -0.76
CA ALA A 43 -1.51 3.93 -1.28
C ALA A 43 -1.14 4.22 -2.72
N GLY A 44 0.14 3.98 -3.05
CA GLY A 44 0.67 4.04 -4.40
C GLY A 44 1.05 2.67 -4.94
N PHE A 45 0.63 2.36 -6.16
CA PHE A 45 1.07 1.19 -6.91
C PHE A 45 1.86 1.61 -8.14
N SER A 46 2.85 0.81 -8.53
CA SER A 46 3.65 1.02 -9.73
C SER A 46 3.17 0.09 -10.84
N LEU A 47 2.90 0.65 -12.01
CA LEU A 47 2.59 -0.10 -13.22
C LEU A 47 3.80 -0.21 -14.15
N GLN A 48 5.01 -0.04 -13.61
CA GLN A 48 6.25 -0.18 -14.34
C GLN A 48 6.38 -1.59 -14.91
N SER A 49 7.03 -1.72 -16.07
CA SER A 49 7.09 -2.95 -16.86
C SER A 49 7.59 -4.20 -16.13
N SER A 50 8.35 -4.07 -15.03
CA SER A 50 8.83 -5.20 -14.23
C SER A 50 7.87 -5.63 -13.11
N LYS A 51 6.79 -4.88 -12.87
CA LYS A 51 5.85 -5.14 -11.78
C LYS A 51 4.87 -6.27 -12.16
N ASN A 52 4.32 -6.95 -11.15
CA ASN A 52 3.38 -8.06 -11.32
C ASN A 52 2.13 -7.67 -12.14
N LEU A 53 1.65 -6.44 -11.96
CA LEU A 53 0.65 -5.81 -12.82
C LEU A 53 1.32 -4.59 -13.46
N MET A 54 1.42 -4.60 -14.79
CA MET A 54 2.15 -3.57 -15.53
C MET A 54 1.33 -2.98 -16.68
N ALA A 55 1.65 -1.73 -17.04
CA ALA A 55 1.07 -0.98 -18.14
C ALA A 55 2.12 -0.15 -18.89
N GLY A 56 3.36 -0.67 -18.98
CA GLY A 56 4.51 0.05 -19.52
C GLY A 56 5.19 0.89 -18.43
N GLU A 57 4.71 2.12 -18.25
CA GLU A 57 5.09 3.04 -17.19
C GLU A 57 3.83 3.69 -16.61
N GLY A 58 3.77 3.87 -15.29
CA GLY A 58 2.63 4.51 -14.64
C GLY A 58 2.45 4.14 -13.18
N GLY A 59 1.36 4.62 -12.59
CA GLY A 59 0.98 4.28 -11.23
C GLY A 59 -0.50 4.48 -10.95
N ILE A 60 -0.96 3.89 -9.85
CA ILE A 60 -2.33 3.99 -9.34
C ILE A 60 -2.26 4.52 -7.92
N ILE A 61 -3.19 5.42 -7.59
CA ILE A 61 -3.45 5.82 -6.21
C ILE A 61 -4.76 5.20 -5.76
N THR A 62 -4.78 4.65 -4.55
CA THR A 62 -6.01 4.26 -3.83
C THR A 62 -6.10 5.05 -2.53
N THR A 63 -7.33 5.25 -2.04
CA THR A 63 -7.67 5.97 -0.81
C THR A 63 -8.92 5.37 -0.18
#